data_AF-A0A9X4KSY6-F1
#
_entry.id   AF-A0A9X4KSY6-F1
#
_cell.length_a   1.000
_cell.length_b   1.000
_cell.length_c   1.000
_cell.angle_alpha   90.00
_cell.angle_beta   90.00
_cell.angle_gamma   90.00
#
_symmetry.space_group_name_H-M   'P 1'
#
loop_
_entity.id
_entity.type
_entity.pdbx_description
1 polymer ?
#
loop_
_entity_poly.entity_id
_entity_poly.type
_entity_poly.pdbx_seq_one_letter_code
_entity_poly.pdbx_strand_id
1 'polypeptide(L)'
;MQASFGRENIQNMLDTYKEGGQGDPLFYYKGRAPIPNRSSSAKLVTEVRSYLDGLDLGDTMQQTIRLNGDSYLVSLVKSPLLGGYLVDIAPLDQILGPISSSRNLFYLSMLLLFLFGTFISVLLYRDVQRPIAKLIGGLKQVQRGDFSARIDAKANGEFTFLFYRFNDMSRQIESLIENVLNERMRAQEATMKQLQAQINPHFLYNCLGYMINMAQMKENDAVVAMGYNLSAYYRYITRMEKETASLAEEMKLIVNYLDIQKLRNGRIHYTIDVPEEMLAQQVPRLMLQPLVENAVIHGVGKSFAAGEIRIRGGDVGRPLPDLRRRRRTGHGSREAIPVESTADRPARRRHGRRPVEYEPAHYSLLRQAFQPPFLPIRTRRRPLGDRLGNAEAGAMTHNLRNPTRSAFICK
;
A
#
# COMPACT_ATOMS: atom_id res chain seq x y z
N MET A 1 86.18 48.39 61.10
CA MET A 1 84.85 48.80 61.62
C MET A 1 84.02 47.53 61.70
N GLN A 2 83.89 46.92 62.90
CA GLN A 2 83.04 45.74 63.07
C GLN A 2 81.59 46.23 63.27
N ALA A 3 80.76 46.10 62.23
CA ALA A 3 79.33 46.36 62.36
C ALA A 3 78.70 45.18 63.12
N SER A 4 78.23 45.43 64.34
CA SER A 4 77.46 44.44 65.11
C SER A 4 76.01 44.50 64.65
N PHE A 5 75.55 43.49 63.93
CA PHE A 5 74.14 43.35 63.60
C PHE A 5 73.39 42.87 64.86
N GLY A 6 72.50 43.70 65.40
CA GLY A 6 71.65 43.32 66.53
C GLY A 6 70.71 42.16 66.16
N ARG A 7 70.35 41.32 67.15
CA ARG A 7 69.39 40.22 67.00
C ARG A 7 68.08 40.68 66.35
N GLU A 8 67.64 41.89 66.67
CA GLU A 8 66.42 42.50 66.13
C GLU A 8 66.49 42.75 64.62
N ASN A 9 67.66 43.13 64.08
CA ASN A 9 67.81 43.35 62.64
C ASN A 9 67.66 42.04 61.86
N ILE A 10 68.22 40.94 62.38
CA ILE A 10 68.07 39.61 61.77
C ILE A 10 66.61 39.16 61.86
N GLN A 11 65.95 39.38 63.00
CA GLN A 11 64.52 39.06 63.14
C GLN A 11 63.63 39.85 62.18
N ASN A 12 63.87 41.16 62.02
CA ASN A 12 63.13 41.98 61.06
C ASN A 12 63.33 41.46 59.62
N MET A 13 64.56 41.08 59.24
CA MET A 13 64.84 40.48 57.93
C MET A 13 64.10 39.14 57.72
N LEU A 14 64.02 38.30 58.74
CA LEU A 14 63.28 37.03 58.68
C LEU A 14 61.76 37.25 58.61
N ASP A 15 61.24 38.25 59.32
CA ASP A 15 59.82 38.63 59.22
C ASP A 15 59.48 39.13 57.81
N THR A 16 60.31 40.02 57.22
CA THR A 16 60.16 40.46 55.83
C THR A 16 60.27 39.31 54.82
N TYR A 17 61.16 38.33 55.06
CA TYR A 17 61.25 37.14 54.20
C TYR A 17 59.98 36.27 54.28
N LYS A 18 59.40 36.11 55.47
CA LYS A 18 58.15 35.37 55.64
C LYS A 18 56.99 36.00 54.89
N GLU A 19 56.91 37.33 54.81
CA GLU A 19 55.84 38.01 54.06
C GLU A 19 55.80 37.60 52.58
N GLY A 20 56.94 37.16 52.02
CA GLY A 20 57.05 36.66 50.65
C GLY A 20 56.77 35.16 50.46
N GLY A 21 56.48 34.39 51.53
CA GLY A 21 56.41 32.93 51.48
C GLY A 21 55.42 32.29 52.45
N GLN A 22 55.27 30.97 52.37
CA GLN A 22 54.42 30.16 53.26
C GLN A 22 55.23 29.44 54.36
N GLY A 23 56.53 29.74 54.45
CA GLY A 23 57.45 29.11 55.40
C GLY A 23 57.71 29.97 56.64
N ASP A 24 58.23 29.32 57.67
CA ASP A 24 58.72 29.93 58.90
C ASP A 24 60.25 30.00 58.88
N PRO A 25 60.84 31.14 58.47
CA PRO A 25 62.28 31.28 58.39
C PRO A 25 62.90 31.46 59.78
N LEU A 26 63.99 30.76 60.01
CA LEU A 26 64.86 30.91 61.18
C LEU A 26 66.31 30.96 60.76
N PHE A 27 67.12 31.68 61.54
CA PHE A 27 68.56 31.71 61.37
C PHE A 27 69.22 30.81 62.42
N TYR A 28 69.94 29.79 61.96
CA TYR A 28 70.55 28.76 62.79
C TYR A 28 72.08 28.86 62.76
N TYR A 29 72.68 28.77 63.94
CA TYR A 29 74.13 28.64 64.12
C TYR A 29 74.41 27.37 64.90
N LYS A 30 75.33 26.54 64.43
CA LYS A 30 75.72 25.31 65.13
C LYS A 30 76.21 25.64 66.54
N GLY A 31 75.54 25.10 67.56
CA GLY A 31 75.86 25.30 68.97
C GLY A 31 75.33 26.60 69.62
N ARG A 32 74.51 27.42 68.94
CA ARG A 32 73.82 28.58 69.55
C ARG A 32 72.30 28.44 69.44
N ALA A 33 71.58 29.23 70.24
CA ALA A 33 70.13 29.31 70.11
C ALA A 33 69.75 29.92 68.74
N PRO A 34 68.85 29.29 67.97
CA PRO A 34 68.38 29.85 66.70
C PRO A 34 67.69 31.20 66.93
N ILE A 35 67.74 32.04 65.89
CA ILE A 35 67.02 33.30 65.81
C ILE A 35 65.81 33.05 64.92
N PRO A 36 64.63 32.73 65.48
CA PRO A 36 63.42 32.58 64.67
C PRO A 36 62.84 33.94 64.31
N ASN A 37 62.01 33.96 63.26
CA ASN A 37 61.06 35.04 63.03
C ASN A 37 60.07 35.14 64.22
N ARG A 38 59.34 36.26 64.33
CA ARG A 38 58.49 36.52 65.52
C ARG A 38 57.25 35.65 65.60
N SER A 39 56.82 35.07 64.47
CA SER A 39 55.61 34.27 64.36
C SER A 39 55.85 32.75 64.37
N SER A 40 57.11 32.30 64.45
CA SER A 40 57.47 30.89 64.59
C SER A 40 57.00 30.33 65.94
N SER A 41 56.45 29.12 65.91
CA SER A 41 56.14 28.43 67.16
C SER A 41 57.43 27.97 67.87
N ALA A 42 57.54 28.26 69.17
CA ALA A 42 58.73 27.90 69.96
C ALA A 42 59.00 26.38 69.99
N LYS A 43 57.95 25.57 69.85
CA LYS A 43 58.03 24.10 69.75
C LYS A 43 58.68 23.65 68.44
N LEU A 44 58.21 24.16 67.30
CA LEU A 44 58.77 23.88 65.97
C LEU A 44 60.26 24.26 65.89
N VAL A 45 60.61 25.43 66.41
CA VAL A 45 62.00 25.92 66.44
C VAL A 45 62.91 24.98 67.26
N THR A 46 62.40 24.44 68.37
CA THR A 46 63.17 23.52 69.23
C THR A 46 63.35 22.15 68.58
N GLU A 47 62.32 21.63 67.92
CA GLU A 47 62.36 20.34 67.23
C GLU A 47 63.23 20.38 65.97
N VAL A 48 63.08 21.42 65.15
CA VAL A 48 63.93 21.62 63.97
C VAL A 48 65.38 21.81 64.39
N ARG A 49 65.64 22.55 65.48
CA ARG A 49 66.99 22.64 66.04
C ARG A 49 67.56 21.26 66.41
N SER A 50 66.80 20.45 67.13
CA SER A 50 67.23 19.10 67.53
C SER A 50 67.57 18.23 66.31
N TYR A 51 66.76 18.35 65.25
CA TYR A 51 67.02 17.68 63.97
C TYR A 51 68.31 18.19 63.30
N LEU A 52 68.49 19.51 63.18
CA LEU A 52 69.66 20.12 62.54
C LEU A 52 70.97 19.93 63.32
N ASP A 53 70.92 19.88 64.65
CA ASP A 53 72.09 19.64 65.52
C ASP A 53 72.69 18.22 65.27
N GLY A 54 71.88 17.26 64.81
CA GLY A 54 72.28 15.88 64.51
C GLY A 54 72.75 15.63 63.07
N LEU A 55 72.75 16.65 62.21
CA LEU A 55 73.11 16.54 60.79
C LEU A 55 74.45 17.20 60.49
N ASP A 56 75.17 16.66 59.51
CA ASP A 56 76.27 17.37 58.88
C ASP A 56 75.70 18.29 57.80
N LEU A 57 75.72 19.60 58.07
CA LEU A 57 75.07 20.61 57.24
C LEU A 57 76.00 21.01 56.09
N GLY A 58 75.63 20.62 54.86
CA GLY A 58 76.24 21.12 53.63
C GLY A 58 75.85 22.57 53.33
N ASP A 59 76.32 23.12 52.19
CA ASP A 59 76.05 24.52 51.83
C ASP A 59 74.58 24.79 51.46
N THR A 60 73.87 23.77 50.95
CA THR A 60 72.42 23.84 50.69
C THR A 60 71.80 22.45 50.90
N MET A 61 70.63 22.40 51.54
CA MET A 61 69.90 21.17 51.82
C MET A 61 68.40 21.44 51.70
N GLN A 62 67.67 20.55 51.05
CA GLN A 62 66.21 20.58 51.03
C GLN A 62 65.69 19.17 51.29
N GLN A 63 64.92 18.99 52.35
CA GLN A 63 64.39 17.69 52.72
C GLN A 63 63.01 17.81 53.34
N THR A 64 62.15 16.83 53.04
CA THR A 64 60.89 16.68 53.75
C THR A 64 61.13 15.89 55.04
N ILE A 65 60.76 16.49 56.17
CA ILE A 65 60.88 15.88 57.49
C ILE A 65 59.49 15.72 58.10
N ARG A 66 59.34 14.76 58.99
CA ARG A 66 58.10 14.53 59.71
C ARG A 66 58.28 14.96 61.16
N LEU A 67 57.59 16.02 61.56
CA LEU A 67 57.61 16.55 62.93
C LEU A 67 56.19 16.44 63.51
N ASN A 68 56.06 15.80 64.68
CA ASN A 68 54.77 15.62 65.36
C ASN A 68 53.63 15.00 64.53
N GLY A 69 53.96 14.20 63.52
CA GLY A 69 52.99 13.55 62.63
C GLY A 69 52.74 14.28 61.31
N ASP A 70 53.04 15.58 61.26
CA ASP A 70 52.88 16.45 60.10
C ASP A 70 54.17 16.50 59.27
N SER A 71 54.03 16.62 57.95
CA SER A 71 55.16 16.69 57.03
C SER A 71 55.53 18.13 56.75
N TYR A 72 56.80 18.49 56.95
CA TYR A 72 57.34 19.82 56.70
C TYR A 72 58.44 19.74 55.65
N LEU A 73 58.47 20.70 54.73
CA LEU A 73 59.58 20.92 53.84
C LEU A 73 60.57 21.87 54.54
N VAL A 74 61.75 21.37 54.84
CA VAL A 74 62.84 22.16 55.42
C VAL A 74 63.87 22.44 54.34
N SER A 75 64.09 23.72 54.08
CA SER A 75 65.07 24.22 53.12
C SER A 75 66.12 25.02 53.89
N LEU A 76 67.40 24.72 53.66
CA LEU A 76 68.52 25.27 54.40
C LEU A 76 69.58 25.76 53.42
N VAL A 77 70.04 27.00 53.62
CA VAL A 77 71.09 27.63 52.80
C VAL A 77 72.10 28.30 53.71
N LYS A 78 73.38 28.01 53.51
CA LYS A 78 74.47 28.63 54.27
C LYS A 78 74.73 30.05 53.79
N SER A 79 74.78 31.00 54.72
CA SER A 79 75.15 32.39 54.42
C SER A 79 76.68 32.53 54.36
N PRO A 80 77.27 32.90 53.21
CA PRO A 80 78.72 33.08 53.08
C PRO A 80 79.25 34.25 53.92
N LEU A 81 78.40 35.24 54.19
CA LEU A 81 78.74 36.49 54.90
C LEU A 81 78.62 36.36 56.42
N LEU A 82 77.61 35.63 56.89
CA LEU A 82 77.28 35.52 58.32
C LEU A 82 77.76 34.20 58.95
N GLY A 83 78.14 33.21 58.14
CA GLY A 83 78.62 31.90 58.61
C GLY A 83 77.55 31.02 59.27
N GLY A 84 76.30 31.49 59.36
CA GLY A 84 75.15 30.70 59.81
C GLY A 84 74.26 30.25 58.65
N TYR A 85 73.23 29.48 58.99
CA TYR A 85 72.29 28.86 58.05
C TYR A 85 70.94 29.57 58.11
N LEU A 86 70.43 29.99 56.97
CA LEU A 86 69.03 30.37 56.81
C LEU A 86 68.23 29.09 56.59
N VAL A 87 67.24 28.85 57.45
CA VAL A 87 66.39 27.66 57.42
C VAL A 87 64.96 28.10 57.25
N ASP A 88 64.29 27.65 56.21
CA ASP A 88 62.89 27.91 55.95
C ASP A 88 62.08 26.62 56.11
N ILE A 89 61.01 26.68 56.91
CA ILE A 89 60.20 25.52 57.30
C ILE A 89 58.77 25.73 56.83
N ALA A 90 58.31 24.99 55.82
CA ALA A 90 56.95 25.13 55.29
C ALA A 90 56.13 23.85 55.48
N PRO A 91 54.93 23.90 56.08
CA PRO A 91 54.05 22.74 56.24
C PRO A 91 53.56 22.24 54.88
N LEU A 92 53.82 20.97 54.57
CA LEU A 92 53.51 20.37 53.27
C LEU A 92 51.99 20.29 53.01
N ASP A 93 51.17 20.14 54.05
CA ASP A 93 49.71 20.12 53.93
C ASP A 93 49.11 21.47 53.51
N GLN A 94 49.76 22.59 53.83
CA GLN A 94 49.33 23.91 53.33
C GLN A 94 49.70 24.07 51.84
N ILE A 95 50.80 23.45 51.41
CA ILE A 95 51.24 23.45 50.01
C ILE A 95 50.40 22.47 49.16
N LEU A 96 50.10 21.28 49.68
CA LEU A 96 49.36 20.21 48.98
C LEU A 96 47.84 20.25 49.22
N GLY A 97 47.35 20.98 50.21
CA GLY A 97 45.92 21.13 50.53
C GLY A 97 45.07 21.63 49.35
N PRO A 98 45.50 22.65 48.59
CA PRO A 98 44.82 23.05 47.36
C PRO A 98 44.73 21.91 46.32
N ILE A 99 45.76 21.04 46.24
CA ILE A 99 45.81 19.93 45.29
C ILE A 99 44.77 18.85 45.64
N SER A 100 44.60 18.52 46.92
CA SER A 100 43.61 17.51 47.35
C SER A 100 42.17 17.98 47.15
N SER A 101 41.91 19.28 47.35
CA SER A 101 40.61 19.90 47.09
C SER A 101 40.27 19.93 45.60
N SER A 102 41.23 20.31 44.75
CA SER A 102 41.08 20.25 43.29
C SER A 102 40.83 18.82 42.80
N ARG A 103 41.51 17.83 43.39
CA ARG A 103 41.32 16.40 43.06
C ARG A 103 39.89 15.92 43.38
N ASN A 104 39.33 16.30 44.52
CA ASN A 104 37.96 15.91 44.87
C ASN A 104 36.93 16.56 43.93
N LEU A 105 37.11 17.84 43.61
CA LEU A 105 36.25 18.54 42.65
C LEU A 105 36.32 17.90 41.24
N PHE A 106 37.51 17.48 40.83
CA PHE A 106 37.71 16.72 39.59
C PHE A 106 36.93 15.40 39.59
N TYR A 107 37.04 14.59 40.64
CA TYR A 107 36.29 13.33 40.72
C TYR A 107 34.78 13.55 40.81
N LEU A 108 34.32 14.58 41.51
CA LEU A 108 32.91 14.93 41.61
C LEU A 108 32.33 15.36 40.26
N SER A 109 33.06 16.20 39.51
CA SER A 109 32.64 16.59 38.16
C SER A 109 32.67 15.41 37.17
N MET A 110 33.66 14.52 37.25
CA MET A 110 33.73 13.30 36.46
C MET A 110 32.55 12.36 36.75
N LEU A 111 32.21 12.17 38.03
CA LEU A 111 31.05 11.38 38.43
C LEU A 111 29.75 11.99 37.90
N LEU A 112 29.59 13.31 38.02
CA LEU A 112 28.40 14.02 37.56
C LEU A 112 28.26 13.92 36.04
N LEU A 113 29.36 14.05 35.28
CA LEU A 113 29.35 13.91 33.83
C LEU A 113 28.98 12.48 33.40
N PHE A 114 29.49 11.47 34.11
CA PHE A 114 29.13 10.08 33.87
C PHE A 114 27.65 9.82 34.13
N LEU A 115 27.13 10.28 35.28
CA LEU A 115 25.71 10.15 35.60
C LEU A 115 24.83 10.88 34.59
N PHE A 116 25.22 12.08 34.17
CA PHE A 116 24.52 12.83 33.14
C PHE A 116 24.52 12.12 31.79
N GLY A 117 25.67 11.56 31.38
CA GLY A 117 25.78 10.77 30.15
C GLY A 117 24.89 9.52 30.18
N THR A 118 24.91 8.77 31.28
CA THR A 118 24.02 7.61 31.43
C THR A 118 22.54 8.00 31.43
N PHE A 119 22.19 9.13 32.07
CA PHE A 119 20.84 9.67 32.05
C PHE A 119 20.36 10.02 30.64
N ILE A 120 21.15 10.78 29.87
CA ILE A 120 20.82 11.11 28.47
C ILE A 120 20.75 9.86 27.61
N SER A 121 21.65 8.89 27.79
CA SER A 121 21.63 7.62 27.05
C SER A 121 20.33 6.85 27.29
N VAL A 122 19.83 6.80 28.52
CA VAL A 122 18.56 6.14 28.86
C VAL A 122 17.36 6.88 28.24
N LEU A 123 17.38 8.22 28.23
CA LEU A 123 16.34 9.02 27.57
C LEU A 123 16.29 8.75 26.07
N LEU A 124 17.43 8.79 25.37
CA LEU A 124 17.51 8.51 23.93
C LEU A 124 17.04 7.09 23.61
N TYR A 125 17.45 6.10 24.40
CA TYR A 125 17.01 4.72 24.21
C TYR A 125 15.49 4.58 24.34
N ARG A 126 14.90 5.20 25.37
CA ARG A 126 13.48 5.09 25.68
C ARG A 126 12.60 5.87 24.68
N ASP A 127 13.00 7.08 24.35
CA ASP A 127 12.15 8.04 23.66
C ASP A 127 12.39 8.05 22.13
N VAL A 128 13.52 7.52 21.65
CA VAL A 128 13.84 7.47 20.21
C VAL A 128 14.06 6.04 19.72
N GLN A 129 14.99 5.28 20.33
CA GLN A 129 15.42 4.00 19.77
C GLN A 129 14.32 2.93 19.87
N ARG A 130 13.60 2.86 21.00
CA ARG A 130 12.51 1.89 21.20
C ARG A 130 11.29 2.14 20.28
N PRO A 131 10.77 3.36 20.11
CA PRO A 131 9.70 3.63 19.14
C PRO A 131 10.08 3.31 17.69
N ILE A 132 11.31 3.63 17.27
CA ILE A 132 11.81 3.29 15.93
C ILE A 132 11.81 1.78 15.72
N ALA A 133 12.30 1.00 16.69
CA ALA A 133 12.30 -0.46 16.61
C ALA A 133 10.89 -1.04 16.47
N LYS A 134 9.90 -0.48 17.19
CA LYS A 134 8.48 -0.87 17.04
C LYS A 134 7.96 -0.57 15.63
N LEU A 135 8.25 0.61 15.08
CA LEU A 135 7.83 1.00 13.72
C LEU A 135 8.41 0.07 12.66
N ILE A 136 9.71 -0.24 12.75
CA ILE A 136 10.38 -1.19 11.86
C ILE A 136 9.75 -2.59 11.99
N GLY A 137 9.41 -3.00 13.21
CA GLY A 137 8.71 -4.26 13.46
C GLY A 137 7.34 -4.33 12.77
N GLY A 138 6.54 -3.26 12.85
CA GLY A 138 5.25 -3.17 12.16
C GLY A 138 5.41 -3.17 10.64
N LEU A 139 6.35 -2.40 10.10
CA LEU A 139 6.68 -2.40 8.67
C LEU A 139 7.09 -3.78 8.15
N LYS A 140 7.90 -4.53 8.92
CA LYS A 140 8.29 -5.90 8.55
C LYS A 140 7.10 -6.88 8.55
N GLN A 141 6.08 -6.67 9.39
CA GLN A 141 4.87 -7.50 9.38
C GLN A 141 4.06 -7.24 8.11
N VAL A 142 3.83 -5.97 7.78
CA VAL A 142 3.17 -5.56 6.53
C VAL A 142 3.90 -6.08 5.30
N GLN A 143 5.23 -6.00 5.28
CA GLN A 143 6.05 -6.53 4.18
C GLN A 143 5.91 -8.05 3.98
N ARG A 144 5.60 -8.80 5.06
CA ARG A 144 5.35 -10.25 5.00
C ARG A 144 3.90 -10.61 4.64
N GLY A 145 3.06 -9.61 4.38
CA GLY A 145 1.64 -9.79 4.03
C GLY A 145 0.67 -9.75 5.22
N ASP A 146 1.15 -9.47 6.44
CA ASP A 146 0.27 -9.22 7.58
C ASP A 146 -0.12 -7.73 7.65
N PHE A 147 -1.21 -7.40 6.95
CA PHE A 147 -1.78 -6.05 6.93
C PHE A 147 -2.67 -5.75 8.14
N SER A 148 -2.93 -6.75 9.00
CA SER A 148 -3.71 -6.59 10.23
C SER A 148 -2.86 -6.06 11.39
N ALA A 149 -1.53 -6.11 11.26
CA ALA A 149 -0.58 -5.62 12.24
C ALA A 149 -0.89 -4.18 12.70
N ARG A 150 -0.91 -3.96 14.01
CA ARG A 150 -1.10 -2.63 14.63
C ARG A 150 -0.02 -2.36 15.66
N ILE A 151 0.46 -1.13 15.69
CA ILE A 151 1.38 -0.64 16.71
C ILE A 151 0.57 0.08 17.78
N ASP A 152 0.83 -0.24 19.05
CA ASP A 152 0.24 0.48 20.17
C ASP A 152 0.68 1.97 20.13
N ALA A 153 -0.31 2.86 20.03
CA ALA A 153 -0.14 4.29 19.87
C ALA A 153 0.26 5.02 21.18
N LYS A 154 0.51 4.29 22.28
CA LYS A 154 1.07 4.85 23.52
C LYS A 154 2.57 5.16 23.37
N ALA A 155 2.87 6.16 22.55
CA ALA A 155 4.17 6.82 22.52
C ALA A 155 4.04 8.26 23.08
N ASN A 156 5.18 8.91 23.31
CA ASN A 156 5.22 10.32 23.63
C ASN A 156 5.61 11.09 22.36
N GLY A 157 5.11 12.33 22.24
CA GLY A 157 5.48 13.24 21.14
C GLY A 157 5.05 12.76 19.75
N GLU A 158 5.93 12.96 18.78
CA GLU A 158 5.68 12.79 17.34
C GLU A 158 5.50 11.32 16.93
N PHE A 159 6.03 10.37 17.71
CA PHE A 159 5.88 8.94 17.41
C PHE A 159 4.44 8.45 17.55
N THR A 160 3.62 9.08 18.39
CA THR A 160 2.18 8.79 18.48
C THR A 160 1.48 9.08 17.17
N PHE A 161 1.81 10.21 16.55
CA PHE A 161 1.30 10.55 15.23
C PHE A 161 1.78 9.55 14.17
N LEU A 162 3.06 9.18 14.18
CA LEU A 162 3.60 8.18 13.24
C LEU A 162 2.92 6.81 13.40
N PHE A 163 2.70 6.35 14.62
CA PHE A 163 2.00 5.07 14.88
C PHE A 163 0.55 5.11 14.43
N TYR A 164 -0.15 6.23 14.66
CA TYR A 164 -1.50 6.42 14.15
C TYR A 164 -1.53 6.36 12.62
N ARG A 165 -0.62 7.07 11.94
CA ARG A 165 -0.53 7.07 10.47
C ARG A 165 -0.17 5.70 9.90
N PHE A 166 0.75 4.98 10.54
CA PHE A 166 1.07 3.61 10.17
C PHE A 166 -0.15 2.68 10.27
N ASN A 167 -0.88 2.75 11.39
CA ASN A 167 -2.07 1.93 11.61
C ASN A 167 -3.18 2.27 10.60
N ASP A 168 -3.37 3.55 10.27
CA ASP A 168 -4.35 3.99 9.30
C ASP A 168 -4.01 3.51 7.88
N MET A 169 -2.75 3.65 7.47
CA MET A 169 -2.25 3.10 6.20
C MET A 169 -2.46 1.58 6.12
N SER A 170 -2.13 0.85 7.19
CA SER A 170 -2.30 -0.61 7.22
C SER A 170 -3.77 -1.03 7.09
N ARG A 171 -4.69 -0.29 7.74
CA ARG A 171 -6.15 -0.49 7.60
C ARG A 171 -6.65 -0.20 6.18
N GLN A 172 -6.15 0.87 5.56
CA GLN A 172 -6.52 1.20 4.18
C GLN A 172 -6.07 0.11 3.21
N ILE A 173 -4.85 -0.41 3.37
CA ILE A 173 -4.33 -1.51 2.53
C ILE A 173 -5.17 -2.77 2.73
N GLU A 174 -5.49 -3.14 3.96
CA GLU A 174 -6.34 -4.29 4.27
C GLU A 174 -7.72 -4.18 3.59
N SER A 175 -8.38 -3.02 3.69
CA SER A 175 -9.66 -2.77 3.03
C SER A 175 -9.55 -2.79 1.50
N LEU A 176 -8.47 -2.25 0.93
CA LEU A 176 -8.22 -2.32 -0.52
C LEU A 176 -8.08 -3.77 -0.99
N ILE A 177 -7.34 -4.60 -0.26
CA ILE A 177 -7.18 -6.03 -0.59
C ILE A 177 -8.54 -6.74 -0.53
N GLU A 178 -9.31 -6.54 0.54
CA GLU A 178 -10.63 -7.14 0.69
C GLU A 178 -11.57 -6.74 -0.45
N ASN A 179 -11.59 -5.46 -0.82
CA ASN A 179 -12.42 -4.95 -1.91
C ASN A 179 -12.02 -5.60 -3.26
N VAL A 180 -10.73 -5.64 -3.58
CA VAL A 180 -10.24 -6.25 -4.84
C VAL A 180 -10.56 -7.75 -4.89
N LEU A 181 -10.42 -8.46 -3.77
CA LEU A 181 -10.78 -9.88 -3.68
C LEU A 181 -12.28 -10.09 -3.89
N ASN A 182 -13.12 -9.28 -3.25
CA ASN A 182 -14.56 -9.33 -3.40
C ASN A 182 -15.01 -9.01 -4.83
N GLU A 183 -14.41 -8.01 -5.48
CA GLU A 183 -14.67 -7.69 -6.88
C GLU A 183 -14.27 -8.84 -7.81
N ARG A 184 -13.09 -9.45 -7.60
CA ARG A 184 -12.67 -10.63 -8.37
C ARG A 184 -13.62 -11.80 -8.21
N MET A 185 -14.05 -12.10 -6.99
CA MET A 185 -15.02 -13.18 -6.74
C MET A 185 -16.34 -12.92 -7.47
N ARG A 186 -16.87 -11.69 -7.39
CA ARG A 186 -18.09 -11.31 -8.12
C ARG A 186 -17.92 -11.41 -9.63
N ALA A 187 -16.78 -10.99 -10.17
CA ALA A 187 -16.48 -11.09 -11.60
C ALA A 187 -16.38 -12.55 -12.06
N GLN A 188 -15.74 -13.42 -11.27
CA GLN A 188 -15.69 -14.86 -11.52
C GLN A 188 -17.07 -15.50 -11.46
N GLU A 189 -17.88 -15.16 -10.46
CA GLU A 189 -19.24 -15.66 -10.32
C GLU A 189 -20.13 -15.21 -11.48
N ALA A 190 -20.04 -13.95 -11.89
CA ALA A 190 -20.76 -13.41 -13.05
C ALA A 190 -20.34 -14.12 -14.35
N THR A 191 -19.03 -14.34 -14.53
CA THR A 191 -18.49 -15.09 -15.68
C THR A 191 -19.03 -16.53 -15.68
N MET A 192 -19.02 -17.20 -14.52
CA MET A 192 -19.55 -18.55 -14.38
C MET A 192 -21.05 -18.62 -14.68
N LYS A 193 -21.83 -17.66 -14.18
CA LYS A 193 -23.27 -17.53 -14.49
C LYS A 193 -23.51 -17.28 -15.97
N GLN A 194 -22.69 -16.44 -16.61
CA GLN A 194 -22.76 -16.21 -18.07
C GLN A 194 -22.47 -17.49 -18.85
N LEU A 195 -21.45 -18.26 -18.47
CA LEU A 195 -21.14 -19.54 -19.09
C LEU A 195 -22.28 -20.55 -18.91
N GLN A 196 -22.84 -20.65 -17.71
CA GLN A 196 -23.99 -21.50 -17.45
C GLN A 196 -25.23 -21.12 -18.27
N ALA A 197 -25.47 -19.82 -18.47
CA ALA A 197 -26.59 -19.32 -19.26
C ALA A 197 -26.50 -19.68 -20.76
N GLN A 198 -25.31 -19.95 -21.29
CA GLN A 198 -25.14 -20.40 -22.69
C GLN A 198 -25.63 -21.84 -22.92
N ILE A 199 -25.74 -22.65 -21.86
CA ILE A 199 -26.34 -23.98 -21.93
C ILE A 199 -27.82 -23.82 -21.55
N ASN A 200 -28.74 -24.08 -22.48
CA ASN A 200 -30.18 -24.17 -22.16
C ASN A 200 -30.49 -25.59 -21.63
N PRO A 201 -30.59 -25.81 -20.30
CA PRO A 201 -30.68 -27.16 -19.76
C PRO A 201 -32.02 -27.80 -20.16
N HIS A 202 -33.08 -27.00 -20.21
CA HIS A 202 -34.40 -27.44 -20.63
C HIS A 202 -34.41 -27.92 -22.09
N PHE A 203 -33.75 -27.19 -23.00
CA PHE A 203 -33.60 -27.65 -24.39
C PHE A 203 -32.87 -28.99 -24.45
N LEU A 204 -31.77 -29.15 -23.71
CA LEU A 204 -31.02 -30.40 -23.67
C LEU A 204 -31.86 -31.57 -23.13
N TYR A 205 -32.52 -31.39 -21.98
CA TYR A 205 -33.39 -32.41 -21.39
C TYR A 205 -34.51 -32.84 -22.36
N ASN A 206 -35.10 -31.88 -23.09
CA ASN A 206 -36.12 -32.18 -24.08
C ASN A 206 -35.59 -33.00 -25.26
N CYS A 207 -34.38 -32.72 -25.73
CA CYS A 207 -33.77 -33.49 -26.81
C CYS A 207 -33.44 -34.92 -26.37
N LEU A 208 -32.87 -35.07 -25.16
CA LEU A 208 -32.60 -36.39 -24.57
C LEU A 208 -33.89 -37.19 -24.36
N GLY A 209 -34.94 -36.56 -23.82
CA GLY A 209 -36.25 -37.19 -23.62
C GLY A 209 -36.88 -37.65 -24.95
N TYR A 210 -36.77 -36.85 -26.02
CA TYR A 210 -37.19 -37.27 -27.35
C TYR A 210 -36.42 -38.50 -27.84
N MET A 211 -35.09 -38.51 -27.71
CA MET A 211 -34.27 -39.67 -28.10
C MET A 211 -34.65 -40.93 -27.33
N ILE A 212 -34.94 -40.83 -26.03
CA ILE A 212 -35.42 -41.96 -25.21
C ILE A 212 -36.73 -42.50 -25.78
N ASN A 213 -37.70 -41.63 -26.08
CA ASN A 213 -38.99 -42.03 -26.64
C ASN A 213 -38.82 -42.70 -28.02
N MET A 214 -38.01 -42.13 -28.90
CA MET A 214 -37.76 -42.70 -30.24
C MET A 214 -37.05 -44.05 -30.16
N ALA A 215 -36.09 -44.21 -29.24
CA ALA A 215 -35.44 -45.49 -28.99
C ALA A 215 -36.43 -46.55 -28.50
N GLN A 216 -37.35 -46.19 -27.61
CA GLN A 216 -38.43 -47.09 -27.15
C GLN A 216 -39.38 -47.49 -28.29
N MET A 217 -39.63 -46.57 -29.22
CA MET A 217 -40.42 -46.81 -30.43
C MET A 217 -39.64 -47.56 -31.54
N LYS A 218 -38.35 -47.88 -31.31
CA LYS A 218 -37.42 -48.49 -32.28
C LYS A 218 -37.18 -47.64 -33.53
N GLU A 219 -37.36 -46.33 -33.42
CA GLU A 219 -37.04 -45.36 -34.48
C GLU A 219 -35.56 -44.94 -34.42
N ASN A 220 -34.67 -45.84 -34.81
CA ASN A 220 -33.23 -45.62 -34.70
C ASN A 220 -32.75 -44.42 -35.52
N ASP A 221 -33.35 -44.17 -36.69
CA ASP A 221 -32.96 -43.06 -37.57
C ASP A 221 -33.23 -41.69 -36.92
N ALA A 222 -34.35 -41.56 -36.20
CA ALA A 222 -34.70 -40.34 -35.48
C ALA A 222 -33.73 -40.06 -34.32
N VAL A 223 -33.28 -41.12 -33.63
CA VAL A 223 -32.27 -41.02 -32.58
C VAL A 223 -30.92 -40.55 -33.15
N VAL A 224 -30.47 -41.15 -34.25
CA VAL A 224 -29.20 -40.77 -34.90
C VAL A 224 -29.26 -39.34 -35.44
N ALA A 225 -30.36 -38.96 -36.09
CA ALA A 225 -30.56 -37.60 -36.60
C ALA A 225 -30.56 -36.54 -35.48
N MET A 226 -31.27 -36.81 -34.37
CA MET A 226 -31.26 -35.93 -33.20
C MET A 226 -29.85 -35.84 -32.60
N GLY A 227 -29.14 -36.96 -32.44
CA GLY A 227 -27.78 -37.00 -31.91
C GLY A 227 -26.78 -36.19 -32.76
N TYR A 228 -26.87 -36.29 -34.09
CA TYR A 228 -26.02 -35.54 -35.00
C TYR A 228 -26.27 -34.03 -34.92
N ASN A 229 -27.53 -33.61 -35.02
CA ASN A 229 -27.90 -32.19 -34.96
C ASN A 229 -27.57 -31.58 -33.59
N LEU A 230 -27.83 -32.32 -32.51
CA LEU A 230 -27.53 -31.88 -31.14
C LEU A 230 -26.01 -31.76 -30.91
N SER A 231 -25.22 -32.72 -31.41
CA SER A 231 -23.76 -32.66 -31.35
C SER A 231 -23.21 -31.46 -32.13
N ALA A 232 -23.69 -31.25 -33.36
CA ALA A 232 -23.27 -30.13 -34.20
C ALA A 232 -23.64 -28.77 -33.57
N TYR A 233 -24.83 -28.67 -32.98
CA TYR A 233 -25.31 -27.49 -32.24
C TYR A 233 -24.42 -27.19 -31.03
N TYR A 234 -24.22 -28.17 -30.14
CA TYR A 234 -23.42 -27.97 -28.93
C TYR A 234 -21.93 -27.70 -29.23
N ARG A 235 -21.37 -28.37 -30.25
CA ARG A 235 -20.00 -28.11 -30.71
C ARG A 235 -19.81 -26.67 -31.19
N TYR A 236 -20.84 -26.06 -31.78
CA TYR A 236 -20.76 -24.69 -32.23
C TYR A 236 -20.87 -23.72 -31.05
N ILE A 237 -21.86 -23.85 -30.17
CA ILE A 237 -22.08 -22.89 -29.06
C ILE A 237 -20.98 -22.95 -28.00
N THR A 238 -20.27 -24.08 -27.85
CA THR A 238 -19.19 -24.25 -26.85
C THR A 238 -17.80 -23.88 -27.34
N ARG A 239 -17.59 -23.68 -28.65
CA ARG A 239 -16.32 -23.14 -29.17
C ARG A 239 -16.20 -21.68 -28.76
N MET A 240 -15.19 -21.30 -27.98
CA MET A 240 -15.05 -19.92 -27.48
C MET A 240 -13.91 -19.12 -28.15
N GLU A 241 -13.12 -19.74 -29.01
CA GLU A 241 -11.86 -19.17 -29.51
C GLU A 241 -12.01 -18.00 -30.51
N LYS A 242 -13.21 -17.78 -31.05
CA LYS A 242 -13.48 -16.73 -32.06
C LYS A 242 -14.69 -15.89 -31.65
N GLU A 243 -14.55 -14.57 -31.69
CA GLU A 243 -15.63 -13.60 -31.44
C GLU A 243 -16.57 -13.45 -32.65
N THR A 244 -16.08 -13.72 -33.85
CA THR A 244 -16.83 -13.62 -35.12
C THR A 244 -16.91 -14.96 -35.84
N ALA A 245 -17.96 -15.16 -36.62
CA ALA A 245 -18.14 -16.30 -37.51
C ALA A 245 -18.76 -15.86 -38.83
N SER A 246 -18.56 -16.70 -39.84
CA SER A 246 -19.21 -16.48 -41.14
C SER A 246 -20.72 -16.65 -41.00
N LEU A 247 -21.48 -15.90 -41.78
CA LEU A 247 -22.93 -16.07 -41.83
C LEU A 247 -23.31 -17.51 -42.23
N ALA A 248 -22.49 -18.19 -43.04
CA ALA A 248 -22.63 -19.61 -43.36
C ALA A 248 -22.62 -20.50 -42.10
N GLU A 249 -21.74 -20.23 -41.15
CA GLU A 249 -21.65 -20.97 -39.90
C GLU A 249 -22.84 -20.71 -38.99
N GLU A 250 -23.29 -19.45 -38.87
CA GLU A 250 -24.53 -19.10 -38.16
C GLU A 250 -25.75 -19.79 -38.81
N MET A 251 -25.85 -19.81 -40.14
CA MET A 251 -26.93 -20.51 -40.84
C MET A 251 -26.92 -22.01 -40.56
N LYS A 252 -25.74 -22.65 -40.54
CA LYS A 252 -25.62 -24.06 -40.16
C LYS A 252 -26.09 -24.32 -38.74
N LEU A 253 -25.76 -23.45 -37.79
CA LEU A 253 -26.28 -23.53 -36.42
C LEU A 253 -27.80 -23.46 -36.40
N ILE A 254 -28.39 -22.49 -37.11
CA ILE A 254 -29.84 -22.30 -37.21
C ILE A 254 -30.54 -23.51 -37.82
N VAL A 255 -29.98 -24.10 -38.87
CA VAL A 255 -30.51 -25.33 -39.50
C VAL A 255 -30.53 -26.47 -38.48
N ASN A 256 -29.40 -26.74 -37.81
CA ASN A 256 -29.34 -27.79 -36.78
C ASN A 256 -30.38 -27.57 -35.68
N TYR A 257 -30.57 -26.32 -35.22
CA TYR A 257 -31.58 -25.97 -34.22
C TYR A 257 -33.02 -26.20 -34.71
N LEU A 258 -33.34 -25.74 -35.91
CA LEU A 258 -34.67 -25.90 -36.50
C LEU A 258 -35.00 -27.36 -36.80
N ASP A 259 -34.02 -28.16 -37.19
CA ASP A 259 -34.18 -29.61 -37.40
C ASP A 259 -34.43 -30.35 -36.07
N ILE A 260 -33.72 -29.99 -34.99
CA ILE A 260 -34.01 -30.50 -33.65
C ILE A 260 -35.46 -30.18 -33.26
N GLN A 261 -35.89 -28.94 -33.47
CA GLN A 261 -37.24 -28.49 -33.14
C GLN A 261 -38.31 -29.17 -34.01
N LYS A 262 -38.01 -29.40 -35.29
CA LYS A 262 -38.87 -30.12 -36.24
C LYS A 262 -39.04 -31.58 -35.84
N LEU A 263 -37.95 -32.28 -35.50
CA LEU A 263 -37.99 -33.67 -35.02
C LEU A 263 -38.85 -33.79 -33.76
N ARG A 264 -38.69 -32.85 -32.82
CA ARG A 264 -39.40 -32.89 -31.54
C ARG A 264 -40.89 -32.55 -31.65
N ASN A 265 -41.25 -31.51 -32.41
CA ASN A 265 -42.61 -30.98 -32.42
C ASN A 265 -43.44 -31.46 -33.61
N GLY A 266 -42.82 -32.01 -34.66
CA GLY A 266 -43.44 -32.54 -35.88
C GLY A 266 -44.21 -31.53 -36.76
N ARG A 267 -44.40 -30.30 -36.26
CA ARG A 267 -45.32 -29.28 -36.79
C ARG A 267 -44.64 -27.98 -37.22
N ILE A 268 -43.31 -27.97 -37.19
CA ILE A 268 -42.51 -26.81 -37.57
C ILE A 268 -42.00 -27.03 -38.99
N HIS A 269 -42.36 -26.13 -39.88
CA HIS A 269 -41.76 -26.01 -41.21
C HIS A 269 -40.94 -24.73 -41.27
N TYR A 270 -39.84 -24.75 -42.02
CA TYR A 270 -39.03 -23.56 -42.19
C TYR A 270 -38.50 -23.45 -43.61
N THR A 271 -38.27 -22.20 -44.04
CA THR A 271 -37.64 -21.88 -45.32
C THR A 271 -36.55 -20.83 -45.09
N ILE A 272 -35.37 -21.07 -45.66
CA ILE A 272 -34.22 -20.16 -45.59
C ILE A 272 -33.93 -19.67 -47.01
N ASP A 273 -33.93 -18.35 -47.19
CA ASP A 273 -33.72 -17.68 -48.46
C ASP A 273 -32.71 -16.53 -48.24
N VAL A 274 -31.42 -16.91 -48.26
CA VAL A 274 -30.29 -16.01 -48.02
C VAL A 274 -29.38 -16.07 -49.24
N PRO A 275 -29.06 -14.92 -49.88
CA PRO A 275 -28.14 -14.88 -51.01
C PRO A 275 -26.75 -15.43 -50.64
N GLU A 276 -26.17 -16.23 -51.53
CA GLU A 276 -24.88 -16.90 -51.31
C GLU A 276 -23.73 -15.90 -51.06
N GLU A 277 -23.80 -14.74 -51.70
CA GLU A 277 -22.87 -13.62 -51.51
C GLU A 277 -22.81 -13.11 -50.06
N MET A 278 -23.90 -13.28 -49.30
CA MET A 278 -23.96 -12.87 -47.89
C MET A 278 -23.34 -13.91 -46.96
N LEU A 279 -23.25 -15.18 -47.37
CA LEU A 279 -22.80 -16.29 -46.51
C LEU A 279 -21.34 -16.15 -46.05
N ALA A 280 -20.51 -15.45 -46.82
CA ALA A 280 -19.12 -15.19 -46.49
C ALA A 280 -18.92 -14.00 -45.52
N GLN A 281 -19.98 -13.23 -45.21
CA GLN A 281 -19.87 -12.07 -44.32
C GLN A 281 -19.58 -12.50 -42.88
N GLN A 282 -18.69 -11.78 -42.22
CA GLN A 282 -18.39 -11.99 -40.81
C GLN A 282 -19.40 -11.27 -39.95
N VAL A 283 -20.05 -12.04 -39.07
CA VAL A 283 -21.06 -11.55 -38.11
C VAL A 283 -20.66 -11.94 -36.69
N PRO A 284 -21.14 -11.20 -35.67
CA PRO A 284 -21.02 -11.65 -34.28
C PRO A 284 -21.65 -13.04 -34.12
N ARG A 285 -20.96 -13.92 -33.41
CA ARG A 285 -21.46 -15.28 -33.16
C ARG A 285 -22.72 -15.26 -32.32
N LEU A 286 -23.57 -16.26 -32.57
CA LEU A 286 -24.86 -16.44 -31.90
C LEU A 286 -25.80 -15.24 -32.06
N MET A 287 -25.61 -14.42 -33.10
CA MET A 287 -26.48 -13.26 -33.36
C MET A 287 -27.87 -13.70 -33.81
N LEU A 288 -27.96 -14.75 -34.63
CA LEU A 288 -29.23 -15.17 -35.24
C LEU A 288 -30.01 -16.15 -34.37
N GLN A 289 -29.32 -16.87 -33.49
CA GLN A 289 -29.93 -17.86 -32.60
C GLN A 289 -31.06 -17.25 -31.74
N PRO A 290 -30.88 -16.13 -31.01
CA PRO A 290 -31.95 -15.55 -30.19
C PRO A 290 -33.20 -15.16 -31.00
N LEU A 291 -33.01 -14.72 -32.24
CA LEU A 291 -34.13 -14.32 -33.11
C LEU A 291 -34.95 -15.54 -33.53
N VAL A 292 -34.28 -16.62 -33.93
CA VAL A 292 -34.94 -17.86 -34.35
C VAL A 292 -35.53 -18.60 -33.15
N GLU A 293 -34.84 -18.62 -32.00
CA GLU A 293 -35.38 -19.17 -30.76
C GLU A 293 -36.68 -18.46 -30.35
N ASN A 294 -36.68 -17.13 -30.39
CA ASN A 294 -37.87 -16.34 -30.11
C ASN A 294 -39.01 -16.64 -31.09
N ALA A 295 -38.72 -16.79 -32.39
CA ALA A 295 -39.71 -17.15 -33.40
C ALA A 295 -40.31 -18.55 -33.16
N VAL A 296 -39.50 -19.54 -32.78
CA VAL A 296 -39.98 -20.90 -32.44
C VAL A 296 -40.84 -20.86 -31.17
N ILE A 297 -40.35 -20.25 -30.09
CA ILE A 297 -41.00 -20.28 -28.77
C ILE A 297 -42.29 -19.45 -28.75
N HIS A 298 -42.23 -18.21 -29.26
CA HIS A 298 -43.34 -17.28 -29.19
C HIS A 298 -44.24 -17.31 -30.43
N GLY A 299 -43.67 -17.61 -31.60
CA GLY A 299 -44.42 -17.64 -32.87
C GLY A 299 -45.17 -18.95 -33.09
N VAL A 300 -44.51 -20.09 -32.90
CA VAL A 300 -45.09 -21.41 -33.21
C VAL A 300 -45.46 -22.22 -31.97
N GLY A 301 -44.69 -22.11 -30.89
CA GLY A 301 -44.81 -22.97 -29.69
C GLY A 301 -46.14 -22.88 -28.94
N LYS A 302 -46.93 -21.81 -29.12
CA LYS A 302 -48.23 -21.60 -28.45
C LYS A 302 -49.46 -21.94 -29.30
N SER A 303 -49.29 -22.31 -30.57
CA SER A 303 -50.39 -22.58 -31.49
C SER A 303 -50.56 -24.08 -31.74
N PHE A 304 -51.81 -24.55 -31.82
CA PHE A 304 -52.12 -25.95 -32.15
C PHE A 304 -51.97 -26.25 -33.66
N ALA A 305 -51.87 -25.22 -34.51
CA ALA A 305 -51.70 -25.35 -35.95
C ALA A 305 -50.21 -25.48 -36.37
N ALA A 306 -49.96 -26.05 -37.55
CA ALA A 306 -48.62 -26.09 -38.14
C ALA A 306 -48.07 -24.66 -38.33
N GLY A 307 -46.82 -24.44 -37.90
CA GLY A 307 -46.16 -23.14 -37.98
C GLY A 307 -45.06 -23.13 -39.05
N GLU A 308 -44.94 -22.00 -39.76
CA GLU A 308 -43.89 -21.77 -40.75
C GLU A 308 -42.94 -20.67 -40.23
N ILE A 309 -41.64 -20.94 -40.26
CA ILE A 309 -40.58 -19.97 -39.94
C ILE A 309 -39.87 -19.59 -41.23
N ARG A 310 -39.79 -18.29 -41.55
CA ARG A 310 -39.12 -17.83 -42.77
C ARG A 310 -37.96 -16.89 -42.47
N ILE A 311 -36.78 -17.28 -42.92
CA ILE A 311 -35.53 -16.52 -42.75
C ILE A 311 -35.13 -15.96 -44.12
N ARG A 312 -35.00 -14.63 -44.23
CA ARG A 312 -34.57 -13.95 -45.47
C ARG A 312 -33.41 -13.00 -45.26
N GLY A 313 -32.45 -13.02 -46.18
CA GLY A 313 -31.37 -12.05 -46.30
C GLY A 313 -31.62 -11.06 -47.44
N GLY A 314 -31.41 -9.78 -47.21
CA GLY A 314 -31.55 -8.75 -48.24
C GLY A 314 -30.77 -7.47 -47.93
N ASP A 315 -30.46 -6.70 -48.98
CA ASP A 315 -29.79 -5.42 -48.87
C ASP A 315 -30.80 -4.32 -48.51
N VAL A 316 -30.49 -3.46 -47.54
CA VAL A 316 -31.45 -2.49 -46.96
C VAL A 316 -31.89 -1.40 -47.97
N GLY A 317 -31.24 -1.33 -49.15
CA GLY A 317 -31.54 -0.40 -50.23
C GLY A 317 -32.52 -0.90 -51.30
N ARG A 318 -32.95 -2.17 -51.29
CA ARG A 318 -34.00 -2.69 -52.18
C ARG A 318 -35.22 -3.09 -51.37
N PRO A 319 -36.45 -2.65 -51.72
CA PRO A 319 -37.64 -3.09 -51.03
C PRO A 319 -37.74 -4.63 -51.13
N LEU A 320 -37.74 -5.28 -49.97
CA LEU A 320 -38.05 -6.70 -49.86
C LEU A 320 -39.41 -6.94 -50.55
N PRO A 321 -39.57 -7.98 -51.38
CA PRO A 321 -40.83 -8.27 -52.03
C PRO A 321 -41.96 -8.37 -50.99
N ASP A 322 -43.00 -7.56 -51.21
CA ASP A 322 -44.12 -7.32 -50.30
C ASP A 322 -44.64 -8.59 -49.62
N LEU A 323 -44.40 -8.70 -48.31
CA LEU A 323 -44.76 -9.85 -47.47
C LEU A 323 -46.27 -10.00 -47.22
N ARG A 324 -47.13 -9.16 -47.82
CA ARG A 324 -48.59 -9.23 -47.66
C ARG A 324 -49.34 -9.97 -48.77
N ARG A 325 -48.73 -10.31 -49.91
CA ARG A 325 -49.47 -10.75 -51.12
C ARG A 325 -49.51 -12.26 -51.43
N ARG A 326 -49.25 -13.16 -50.48
CA ARG A 326 -49.47 -14.61 -50.69
C ARG A 326 -50.49 -15.26 -49.74
N ARG A 327 -51.52 -14.52 -49.32
CA ARG A 327 -52.77 -15.11 -48.81
C ARG A 327 -53.91 -14.76 -49.75
N ARG A 328 -53.99 -15.45 -50.88
CA ARG A 328 -55.20 -15.45 -51.71
C ARG A 328 -55.25 -16.74 -52.54
N THR A 329 -55.94 -17.74 -51.99
CA THR A 329 -56.96 -18.58 -52.66
C THR A 329 -57.51 -19.59 -51.65
N GLY A 330 -58.82 -19.51 -51.36
CA GLY A 330 -59.57 -20.59 -50.71
C GLY A 330 -60.29 -20.27 -49.38
N HIS A 331 -61.48 -19.67 -49.48
CA HIS A 331 -62.65 -19.83 -48.58
C HIS A 331 -62.61 -19.41 -47.09
N GLY A 332 -63.60 -18.57 -46.71
CA GLY A 332 -64.27 -18.64 -45.39
C GLY A 332 -63.92 -17.59 -44.34
N SER A 333 -64.54 -16.41 -44.45
CA SER A 333 -65.15 -15.60 -43.38
C SER A 333 -64.57 -15.64 -41.94
N ARG A 334 -64.01 -14.52 -41.48
CA ARG A 334 -64.56 -13.67 -40.39
C ARG A 334 -63.60 -12.52 -40.07
N GLU A 335 -64.16 -11.31 -40.03
CA GLU A 335 -63.52 -10.05 -39.68
C GLU A 335 -63.01 -10.05 -38.24
N ALA A 336 -61.89 -9.35 -38.00
CA ALA A 336 -61.56 -8.83 -36.67
C ALA A 336 -61.11 -7.37 -36.82
N ILE A 337 -61.96 -6.48 -36.31
CA ILE A 337 -61.81 -5.03 -36.14
C ILE A 337 -60.75 -4.75 -35.05
N PRO A 338 -59.98 -3.65 -35.11
CA PRO A 338 -58.96 -3.34 -34.10
C PRO A 338 -59.60 -2.74 -32.84
N VAL A 339 -59.10 -3.12 -31.66
CA VAL A 339 -59.51 -2.51 -30.39
C VAL A 339 -58.31 -1.76 -29.81
N GLU A 340 -58.37 -0.43 -29.92
CA GLU A 340 -57.67 0.51 -29.03
C GLU A 340 -58.28 0.39 -27.62
N SER A 341 -57.42 0.34 -26.59
CA SER A 341 -57.85 0.35 -25.19
C SER A 341 -57.54 1.71 -24.56
N THR A 342 -58.60 2.51 -24.42
CA THR A 342 -58.70 3.59 -23.42
C THR A 342 -59.80 3.21 -22.45
N ALA A 343 -59.50 3.16 -21.15
CA ALA A 343 -60.51 3.26 -20.10
C ALA A 343 -59.89 3.73 -18.79
N ASP A 344 -60.33 4.91 -18.37
CA ASP A 344 -60.16 5.55 -17.09
C ASP A 344 -61.36 5.23 -16.17
N ARG A 345 -61.14 5.33 -14.84
CA ARG A 345 -62.08 5.41 -13.67
C ARG A 345 -62.63 4.13 -13.00
N PRO A 346 -63.11 4.19 -11.73
CA PRO A 346 -62.84 5.11 -10.59
C PRO A 346 -62.54 4.40 -9.24
N ALA A 347 -62.21 5.19 -8.21
CA ALA A 347 -61.87 4.78 -6.85
C ALA A 347 -63.06 4.32 -5.96
N ARG A 348 -62.83 3.31 -5.09
CA ARG A 348 -63.52 3.12 -3.80
C ARG A 348 -62.57 2.52 -2.76
N ARG A 349 -62.51 3.16 -1.57
CA ARG A 349 -61.76 2.75 -0.37
C ARG A 349 -62.59 1.77 0.49
N ARG A 350 -61.98 0.71 1.04
CA ARG A 350 -61.72 0.55 2.50
C ARG A 350 -61.12 -0.83 2.88
N HIS A 351 -60.13 -0.73 3.77
CA HIS A 351 -59.60 -1.66 4.79
C HIS A 351 -59.00 -3.03 4.41
N GLY A 352 -57.67 -3.11 4.58
CA GLY A 352 -57.14 -3.73 5.81
C GLY A 352 -56.45 -5.09 5.67
N ARG A 353 -55.25 -5.13 5.07
CA ARG A 353 -54.09 -5.99 5.44
C ARG A 353 -52.93 -5.66 4.49
N ARG A 354 -51.76 -5.31 5.03
CA ARG A 354 -50.57 -4.86 4.29
C ARG A 354 -49.94 -6.01 3.49
N PRO A 355 -49.75 -5.91 2.16
CA PRO A 355 -48.76 -6.67 1.43
C PRO A 355 -47.47 -5.86 1.28
N VAL A 356 -46.36 -6.58 1.22
CA VAL A 356 -44.97 -6.10 1.11
C VAL A 356 -44.79 -5.28 -0.17
N GLU A 357 -44.17 -4.11 0.00
CA GLU A 357 -43.82 -3.15 -1.04
C GLU A 357 -42.67 -3.73 -1.89
N TYR A 358 -42.96 -4.11 -3.14
CA TYR A 358 -41.94 -4.39 -4.15
C TYR A 358 -41.88 -3.19 -5.10
N GLU A 359 -40.78 -2.46 -5.02
CA GLU A 359 -40.41 -1.33 -5.87
C GLU A 359 -40.07 -1.84 -7.28
N PRO A 360 -40.77 -1.44 -8.37
CA PRO A 360 -40.45 -1.90 -9.72
C PRO A 360 -39.32 -1.06 -10.32
N ALA A 361 -38.11 -1.19 -9.76
CA ALA A 361 -36.91 -0.58 -10.30
C ALA A 361 -36.21 -1.49 -11.33
N HIS A 362 -36.92 -2.04 -12.31
CA HIS A 362 -36.29 -2.85 -13.38
C HIS A 362 -37.02 -2.69 -14.72
N TYR A 363 -37.05 -1.48 -15.27
CA TYR A 363 -37.30 -1.25 -16.70
C TYR A 363 -36.26 -0.32 -17.36
N SER A 364 -35.17 0.00 -16.66
CA SER A 364 -34.10 0.88 -17.15
C SER A 364 -32.83 0.14 -17.60
N LEU A 365 -32.70 -1.17 -17.36
CA LEU A 365 -31.47 -1.94 -17.69
C LEU A 365 -31.44 -2.56 -19.10
N LEU A 366 -32.58 -2.67 -19.80
CA LEU A 366 -32.60 -3.14 -21.19
C LEU A 366 -32.22 -2.06 -22.22
N ARG A 367 -32.04 -0.80 -21.80
CA ARG A 367 -31.57 0.30 -22.66
C ARG A 367 -30.07 0.56 -22.59
N GLN A 368 -29.35 -0.02 -21.62
CA GLN A 368 -27.91 0.22 -21.43
C GLN A 368 -27.01 -0.85 -22.07
N ALA A 369 -27.52 -2.04 -22.39
CA ALA A 369 -26.71 -3.10 -23.02
C ALA A 369 -26.56 -2.97 -24.55
N PHE A 370 -27.26 -2.02 -25.19
CA PHE A 370 -27.26 -1.84 -26.66
C PHE A 370 -26.96 -0.38 -27.07
N GLN A 371 -25.88 0.21 -26.54
CA GLN A 371 -25.23 1.37 -27.16
C GLN A 371 -23.86 0.95 -27.73
N PRO A 372 -23.65 0.95 -29.05
CA PRO A 372 -22.30 0.93 -29.61
C PRO A 372 -21.59 2.26 -29.31
N PRO A 373 -20.26 2.29 -29.10
CA PRO A 373 -19.53 3.54 -28.89
C PRO A 373 -19.40 4.27 -30.23
N PHE A 374 -20.40 5.06 -30.60
CA PHE A 374 -20.22 6.14 -31.56
C PHE A 374 -19.90 7.42 -30.79
N LEU A 375 -18.60 7.71 -30.65
CA LEU A 375 -18.13 9.06 -30.35
C LEU A 375 -18.69 10.03 -31.41
N PRO A 376 -19.39 11.11 -31.03
CA PRO A 376 -19.73 12.16 -31.98
C PRO A 376 -18.45 12.93 -32.32
N ILE A 377 -17.94 12.74 -33.54
CA ILE A 377 -16.94 13.65 -34.13
C ILE A 377 -17.63 15.00 -34.30
N ARG A 378 -17.37 15.89 -33.34
CA ARG A 378 -17.77 17.29 -33.39
C ARG A 378 -16.84 17.99 -34.38
N THR A 379 -17.24 18.10 -35.64
CA THR A 379 -16.54 18.92 -36.63
C THR A 379 -16.64 20.39 -36.22
N ARG A 380 -15.64 20.88 -35.49
CA ARG A 380 -15.43 22.31 -35.27
C ARG A 380 -14.66 22.85 -36.47
N ARG A 381 -15.34 23.56 -37.37
CA ARG A 381 -14.68 24.42 -38.36
C ARG A 381 -13.90 25.52 -37.61
N ARG A 382 -12.57 25.55 -37.76
CA ARG A 382 -11.76 26.78 -37.76
C ARG A 382 -10.61 26.63 -38.77
N PRO A 383 -10.17 27.73 -39.42
CA PRO A 383 -9.46 27.68 -40.69
C PRO A 383 -7.94 27.51 -40.55
N LEU A 384 -7.34 27.13 -41.69
CA LEU A 384 -5.92 27.00 -41.99
C LEU A 384 -5.04 28.13 -41.41
N GLY A 385 -3.87 27.74 -40.93
CA GLY A 385 -2.68 28.56 -40.81
C GLY A 385 -1.46 27.69 -41.12
N ASP A 386 -0.70 28.09 -42.14
CA ASP A 386 0.45 27.42 -42.75
C ASP A 386 1.52 26.90 -41.77
N ARG A 387 2.16 25.77 -42.13
CA ARG A 387 3.59 25.70 -42.50
C ARG A 387 4.08 24.25 -42.66
N LEU A 388 4.50 23.95 -43.89
CA LEU A 388 5.75 23.28 -44.30
C LEU A 388 6.30 22.10 -43.49
N GLY A 389 6.52 20.97 -44.17
CA GLY A 389 7.45 19.93 -43.72
C GLY A 389 7.32 18.60 -44.46
N ASN A 390 8.04 18.48 -45.58
CA ASN A 390 8.23 17.27 -46.38
C ASN A 390 8.53 15.99 -45.57
N ALA A 391 7.99 14.85 -46.01
CA ALA A 391 8.79 13.65 -46.32
C ALA A 391 7.91 12.58 -46.98
N GLU A 392 8.41 12.07 -48.11
CA GLU A 392 7.89 11.00 -48.93
C GLU A 392 7.94 9.64 -48.20
N ALA A 393 6.97 8.76 -48.46
CA ALA A 393 7.23 7.34 -48.77
C ALA A 393 5.93 6.57 -49.07
N GLY A 394 5.87 5.95 -50.24
CA GLY A 394 5.48 4.54 -50.36
C GLY A 394 3.99 4.20 -50.47
N ALA A 395 3.54 4.08 -51.72
CA ALA A 395 2.30 3.44 -52.11
C ALA A 395 2.11 2.01 -51.55
N MET A 396 0.90 1.71 -51.06
CA MET A 396 0.16 0.47 -51.36
C MET A 396 -1.33 0.74 -51.17
N THR A 397 -2.00 1.11 -52.27
CA THR A 397 -3.45 1.18 -52.36
C THR A 397 -4.03 -0.23 -52.48
N HIS A 398 -4.56 -0.78 -51.39
CA HIS A 398 -5.52 -1.88 -51.47
C HIS A 398 -6.94 -1.36 -51.24
N ASN A 399 -7.76 -1.59 -52.26
CA ASN A 399 -9.09 -1.10 -52.50
C ASN A 399 -10.10 -1.69 -51.48
N LEU A 400 -10.46 -0.96 -50.42
CA LEU A 400 -11.58 -1.31 -49.54
C LEU A 400 -12.86 -0.65 -50.07
N ARG A 401 -13.64 -1.41 -50.84
CA ARG A 401 -15.03 -1.10 -51.15
C ARG A 401 -15.87 -1.10 -49.87
N ASN A 402 -16.73 -0.09 -49.74
CA ASN A 402 -17.79 0.10 -48.75
C ASN A 402 -18.48 -1.20 -48.28
N PRO A 403 -18.72 -1.41 -46.97
CA PRO A 403 -19.65 -2.42 -46.51
C PRO A 403 -21.10 -1.91 -46.64
N THR A 404 -21.88 -2.59 -47.47
CA THR A 404 -23.34 -2.47 -47.61
C THR A 404 -24.03 -2.78 -46.28
N ARG A 405 -25.05 -1.98 -45.93
CA ARG A 405 -25.90 -2.21 -44.76
C ARG A 405 -26.87 -3.35 -45.08
N SER A 406 -26.58 -4.56 -44.62
CA SER A 406 -27.48 -5.72 -44.71
C SER A 406 -28.40 -5.78 -43.47
N ALA A 407 -29.67 -6.16 -43.65
CA ALA A 407 -30.61 -6.39 -42.54
C ALA A 407 -31.25 -7.76 -42.63
N PHE A 408 -31.51 -8.37 -41.48
CA PHE A 408 -32.17 -9.66 -41.35
C PHE A 408 -33.57 -9.48 -40.78
N ILE A 409 -34.54 -10.18 -41.38
CA ILE A 409 -35.91 -10.25 -40.88
C ILE A 409 -36.28 -11.73 -40.71
N CYS A 410 -36.63 -12.12 -39.48
CA CYS A 410 -37.23 -13.40 -39.16
C CYS A 410 -38.73 -13.17 -38.94
N LYS A 411 -39.60 -13.91 -39.64
CA LYS A 411 -41.06 -13.85 -39.51
C LYS A 411 -41.66 -15.20 -39.18
#